data_AF-A0A815RPU7-F1
#
_entry.id   AF-A0A815RPU7-F1
#
_cell.length_a   1.000
_cell.length_b   1.000
_cell.length_c   1.000
_cell.angle_alpha   90.00
_cell.angle_beta   90.00
_cell.angle_gamma   90.00
#
_symmetry.space_group_name_H-M   'P 1'
#
loop_
_entity.id
_entity.type
_entity.pdbx_description
1 polymer ?
#
loop_
_entity_poly.entity_id
_entity_poly.type
_entity_poly.pdbx_seq_one_letter_code
_entity_poly.pdbx_strand_id
1 'polypeptide(L)'
;MSAAINGMTGSYNSNSRLQMRTVESSLPFIQQAIDVLDLFCLSSMQSLIIADFGSSHGLNSMYAVKAIITYIKTSRNEQRSFLIIHNDLPTNNWTILFDLVNNDGSYFGLANGRSFYEQCLPSNSLSI
;
A
#
# COMPACT_ATOMS: atom_id res chain seq x y z
N MET A 1 13.64 25.65 -23.41
CA MET A 1 12.17 25.73 -23.48
C MET A 1 11.62 24.56 -22.69
N SER A 2 11.08 24.85 -21.51
CA SER A 2 10.51 23.91 -20.55
C SER A 2 9.03 23.73 -20.88
N ALA A 3 8.60 22.49 -21.11
CA ALA A 3 7.18 22.13 -21.13
C ALA A 3 6.83 21.63 -19.72
N ALA A 4 6.48 22.57 -18.85
CA ALA A 4 5.88 22.29 -17.56
C ALA A 4 4.51 21.62 -17.78
N ILE A 5 4.32 20.44 -17.19
CA ILE A 5 3.05 19.75 -17.09
C ILE A 5 2.20 20.52 -16.07
N ASN A 6 1.60 21.61 -16.54
CA ASN A 6 0.56 22.34 -15.83
C ASN A 6 -0.79 21.71 -16.18
N GLY A 7 -1.46 21.13 -15.17
CA GLY A 7 -2.91 20.91 -15.21
C GLY A 7 -3.39 19.47 -15.03
N MET A 8 -3.13 18.84 -13.89
CA MET A 8 -3.91 17.65 -13.44
C MET A 8 -4.20 17.68 -11.93
N THR A 9 -4.48 18.85 -11.36
CA THR A 9 -4.86 18.99 -9.94
C THR A 9 -6.35 18.70 -9.67
N GLY A 10 -7.14 18.27 -10.67
CA GLY A 10 -8.61 18.21 -10.55
C GLY A 10 -9.33 16.95 -11.03
N SER A 11 -8.67 15.88 -11.51
CA SER A 11 -9.40 14.76 -12.14
C SER A 11 -8.85 13.34 -11.94
N TYR A 12 -8.01 13.11 -10.92
CA TYR A 12 -7.72 11.72 -10.51
C TYR A 12 -8.86 11.14 -9.66
N ASN A 13 -9.52 11.97 -8.85
CA ASN A 13 -10.51 11.51 -7.88
C ASN A 13 -11.87 11.12 -8.50
N SER A 14 -12.20 11.64 -9.69
CA SER A 14 -13.47 11.36 -10.38
C SER A 14 -13.41 10.13 -11.29
N ASN A 15 -12.20 9.67 -11.64
CA ASN A 15 -11.97 8.53 -12.54
C ASN A 15 -11.60 7.23 -11.80
N SER A 16 -11.41 7.28 -10.47
CA SER A 16 -10.92 6.17 -9.63
C SER A 16 -11.89 5.01 -9.46
N ARG A 17 -13.16 5.15 -9.88
CA ARG A 17 -14.20 4.10 -9.73
C ARG A 17 -13.86 2.81 -10.46
N LEU A 18 -13.22 2.91 -11.63
CA LEU A 18 -12.84 1.71 -12.39
C LEU A 18 -11.69 0.96 -11.71
N GLN A 19 -10.68 1.69 -11.23
CA GLN A 19 -9.56 1.14 -10.49
C GLN A 19 -9.99 0.57 -9.13
N MET A 20 -10.97 1.19 -8.47
CA MET A 20 -11.54 0.68 -7.22
C MET A 20 -12.25 -0.66 -7.44
N ARG A 21 -13.01 -0.80 -8.54
CA ARG A 21 -13.60 -2.10 -8.93
C ARG A 21 -12.54 -3.16 -9.23
N THR A 22 -11.40 -2.76 -9.82
CA THR A 22 -10.27 -3.66 -10.02
C THR A 22 -9.72 -4.14 -8.68
N VAL A 23 -9.51 -3.23 -7.71
CA VAL A 23 -9.06 -3.60 -6.36
C VAL A 23 -10.04 -4.58 -5.71
N GLU A 24 -11.35 -4.29 -5.73
CA GLU A 24 -12.38 -5.17 -5.19
C GLU A 24 -12.36 -6.56 -5.84
N SER A 25 -12.24 -6.63 -7.16
CA SER A 25 -12.16 -7.89 -7.89
C SER A 25 -10.88 -8.69 -7.60
N SER A 26 -9.83 -8.02 -7.13
CA SER A 26 -8.55 -8.63 -6.80
C SER A 26 -8.46 -9.16 -5.36
N LEU A 27 -9.34 -8.70 -4.47
CA LEU A 27 -9.33 -9.09 -3.05
C LEU A 27 -9.35 -10.60 -2.81
N PRO A 28 -10.14 -11.42 -3.54
CA PRO A 28 -10.12 -12.87 -3.32
C PRO A 28 -8.74 -13.51 -3.58
N PHE A 29 -7.99 -13.00 -4.56
CA PHE A 29 -6.64 -13.50 -4.85
C PHE A 29 -5.64 -13.09 -3.77
N ILE A 30 -5.78 -11.86 -3.25
CA ILE A 30 -4.99 -11.37 -2.13
C ILE A 30 -5.24 -12.21 -0.87
N GLN A 31 -6.51 -12.54 -0.59
CA GLN A 31 -6.90 -13.39 0.53
C GLN A 31 -6.29 -14.80 0.41
N GLN A 32 -6.38 -15.42 -0.77
CA GLN A 32 -5.75 -16.71 -1.03
C GLN A 32 -4.23 -16.67 -0.84
N ALA A 33 -3.57 -15.60 -1.26
CA ALA A 33 -2.13 -15.41 -1.03
C ALA A 33 -1.81 -15.31 0.46
N ILE A 34 -2.63 -14.59 1.23
CA ILE A 34 -2.47 -14.48 2.69
C ILE A 34 -2.68 -15.83 3.39
N ASP A 35 -3.63 -16.64 2.94
CA ASP A 35 -3.92 -17.93 3.56
C ASP A 35 -2.74 -18.91 3.49
N VAL A 36 -1.96 -18.84 2.40
CA VAL A 36 -0.77 -19.68 2.20
C VAL A 36 0.52 -19.11 2.81
N LEU A 37 0.51 -17.87 3.31
CA LEU A 37 1.67 -17.28 3.98
C LEU A 37 1.92 -17.95 5.34
N ASP A 38 3.14 -18.45 5.52
CA ASP A 38 3.61 -18.91 6.82
C ASP A 38 4.02 -17.72 7.70
N LEU A 39 3.02 -17.14 8.38
CA LEU A 39 3.25 -16.04 9.32
C LEU A 39 4.02 -16.48 10.57
N PHE A 40 4.12 -17.79 10.86
CA PHE A 40 4.87 -18.31 12.00
C PHE A 40 6.38 -18.17 11.77
N CYS A 41 6.84 -18.34 10.53
CA CYS A 41 8.22 -18.03 10.14
C CYS A 41 8.58 -16.55 10.33
N LEU A 42 7.58 -15.67 10.39
CA LEU A 42 7.76 -14.23 10.64
C LEU A 42 7.66 -13.86 12.12
N SER A 43 7.47 -14.81 13.05
CA SER A 43 7.18 -14.55 14.47
C SER A 43 8.21 -13.69 15.20
N SER A 44 9.46 -13.64 14.73
CA SER A 44 10.50 -12.76 15.29
C SER A 44 10.30 -11.28 14.94
N MET A 45 9.46 -10.96 13.95
CA MET A 45 9.14 -9.59 13.56
C MET A 45 8.02 -9.04 14.45
N GLN A 46 8.26 -7.88 15.05
CA GLN A 46 7.27 -7.18 15.88
C GLN A 46 6.15 -6.52 15.05
N SER A 47 6.40 -6.30 13.76
CA SER A 47 5.44 -5.78 12.80
C SER A 47 5.44 -6.60 11.51
N LEU A 48 4.29 -6.65 10.85
CA LEU A 48 4.19 -7.15 9.47
C LEU A 48 4.47 -5.99 8.52
N ILE A 49 5.44 -6.17 7.62
CA ILE A 49 5.86 -5.15 6.65
C ILE A 49 5.22 -5.47 5.31
N ILE A 50 4.38 -4.56 4.81
CA ILE A 50 3.67 -4.71 3.55
C ILE A 50 4.13 -3.62 2.58
N ALA A 51 4.43 -3.95 1.33
CA ALA A 51 4.71 -2.96 0.29
C ALA A 51 3.54 -2.80 -0.70
N ASP A 52 3.24 -1.53 -1.02
CA ASP A 52 2.28 -1.14 -2.04
C ASP A 52 3.03 -0.43 -3.18
N PHE A 53 3.28 -1.16 -4.27
CA PHE A 53 4.02 -0.67 -5.43
C PHE A 53 3.08 0.01 -6.44
N GLY A 54 3.28 1.30 -6.66
CA GLY A 54 2.40 2.14 -7.48
C GLY A 54 1.27 2.78 -6.68
N SER A 55 1.57 3.29 -5.49
CA SER A 55 0.58 3.82 -4.54
C SER A 55 -0.19 5.05 -5.05
N SER A 56 0.38 5.77 -6.01
CA SER A 56 -0.08 7.07 -6.49
C SER A 56 -0.39 8.00 -5.30
N HIS A 57 -1.52 8.72 -5.36
CA HIS A 57 -2.00 9.63 -4.33
C HIS A 57 -2.70 8.93 -3.14
N GLY A 58 -2.63 7.59 -3.02
CA GLY A 58 -3.01 6.86 -1.81
C GLY A 58 -4.46 6.38 -1.69
N LEU A 59 -5.46 7.00 -2.32
CA LEU A 59 -6.88 6.67 -2.05
C LEU A 59 -7.27 5.20 -2.31
N ASN A 60 -6.98 4.67 -3.50
CA ASN A 60 -7.29 3.27 -3.81
C ASN A 60 -6.36 2.30 -3.09
N SER A 61 -5.10 2.71 -2.93
CA SER A 61 -4.08 1.98 -2.19
C SER A 61 -4.52 1.72 -0.74
N MET A 62 -5.01 2.75 -0.05
CA MET A 62 -5.49 2.63 1.31
C MET A 62 -6.68 1.68 1.45
N TYR A 63 -7.57 1.64 0.47
CA TYR A 63 -8.68 0.67 0.49
C TYR A 63 -8.14 -0.77 0.43
N ALA A 64 -7.20 -1.05 -0.47
CA ALA A 64 -6.56 -2.36 -0.59
C ALA A 64 -5.80 -2.74 0.69
N VAL A 65 -4.96 -1.84 1.19
CA VAL A 65 -4.17 -2.03 2.42
C VAL A 65 -5.07 -2.31 3.62
N LYS A 66 -6.17 -1.55 3.78
CA LYS A 66 -7.12 -1.78 4.88
C LYS A 66 -7.81 -3.13 4.76
N ALA A 67 -8.23 -3.53 3.56
CA ALA A 67 -8.82 -4.84 3.34
C ALA A 67 -7.85 -5.97 3.70
N ILE A 68 -6.56 -5.83 3.33
CA ILE A 68 -5.48 -6.75 3.71
C ILE A 68 -5.34 -6.81 5.23
N ILE A 69 -5.16 -5.67 5.90
CA ILE A 69 -4.98 -5.61 7.37
C ILE A 69 -6.18 -6.24 8.08
N THR A 70 -7.40 -5.88 7.68
CA THR A 70 -8.62 -6.43 8.26
C THR A 70 -8.66 -7.94 8.09
N TYR A 71 -8.35 -8.45 6.90
CA TYR A 71 -8.37 -9.88 6.64
C TYR A 71 -7.33 -10.64 7.45
N ILE A 72 -6.09 -10.15 7.54
CA ILE A 72 -5.02 -10.79 8.33
C ILE A 72 -5.42 -10.81 9.82
N LYS A 73 -5.92 -9.69 10.35
CA LYS A 73 -6.36 -9.60 11.75
C LYS A 73 -7.46 -10.61 12.06
N THR A 74 -8.45 -10.77 11.19
CA THR A 74 -9.61 -11.64 11.46
C THR A 74 -9.35 -13.12 11.14
N SER A 75 -8.72 -13.42 10.00
CA SER A 75 -8.51 -14.81 9.55
C SER A 75 -7.36 -15.51 10.27
N ARG A 76 -6.33 -14.76 10.69
CA ARG A 76 -5.11 -15.31 11.31
C ARG A 76 -4.98 -14.96 12.81
N ASN A 77 -5.94 -14.22 13.37
CA ASN A 77 -5.87 -13.66 14.72
C ASN A 77 -4.55 -12.91 14.99
N GLU A 78 -4.06 -12.20 13.97
CA GLU A 78 -2.79 -11.49 14.02
C GLU A 78 -2.94 -10.18 14.82
N GLN A 79 -2.09 -10.01 15.82
CA GLN A 79 -2.13 -8.87 16.75
C GLN A 79 -0.94 -7.92 16.59
N ARG A 80 0.03 -8.27 15.74
CA ARG A 80 1.19 -7.40 15.46
C ARG A 80 0.77 -6.10 14.79
N SER A 81 1.61 -5.09 14.93
CA SER A 81 1.44 -3.83 14.22
C SER A 81 1.75 -4.01 12.73
N PHE A 82 1.21 -3.12 11.92
CA PHE A 82 1.39 -3.13 10.48
C PHE A 82 2.24 -1.93 10.07
N LEU A 83 3.30 -2.18 9.31
CA LEU A 83 4.14 -1.16 8.67
C LEU A 83 3.92 -1.24 7.17
N ILE A 84 3.39 -0.19 6.56
CA ILE A 84 3.13 -0.15 5.12
C ILE A 84 4.09 0.79 4.44
N ILE A 85 4.72 0.30 3.39
CA ILE A 85 5.62 1.07 2.54
C ILE A 85 4.89 1.36 1.24
N HIS A 86 4.43 2.60 1.09
CA HIS A 86 3.87 3.09 -0.16
C HIS A 86 5.01 3.50 -1.09
N ASN A 87 5.13 2.80 -2.21
CA ASN A 87 6.14 3.06 -3.22
C ASN A 87 5.53 3.65 -4.48
N ASP A 88 6.20 4.67 -5.02
CA ASP A 88 5.88 5.29 -6.30
C ASP A 88 7.11 6.08 -6.77
N LEU A 89 7.02 6.72 -7.94
CA LEU A 89 8.06 7.58 -8.45
C LEU A 89 8.37 8.74 -7.48
N PRO A 90 9.61 9.25 -7.46
CA PRO A 90 9.99 10.38 -6.62
C PRO A 90 9.08 11.62 -6.81
N THR A 91 8.51 11.78 -8.00
CA THR A 91 7.64 12.90 -8.40
C THR A 91 6.20 12.78 -7.88
N ASN A 92 5.85 11.72 -7.15
CA ASN A 92 4.54 11.56 -6.55
C ASN A 92 4.25 12.66 -5.51
N ASN A 93 2.96 12.96 -5.30
CA ASN A 93 2.54 13.91 -4.27
C ASN A 93 2.40 13.18 -2.91
N TRP A 94 3.52 13.07 -2.20
CA TRP A 94 3.60 12.41 -0.89
C TRP A 94 2.83 13.14 0.21
N THR A 95 2.60 14.45 0.09
CA THR A 95 1.82 15.20 1.08
C THR A 95 0.40 14.68 1.17
N ILE A 96 -0.26 14.47 0.03
CA ILE A 96 -1.63 13.91 0.00
C ILE A 96 -1.66 12.50 0.60
N LEU A 97 -0.66 11.67 0.29
CA LEU A 97 -0.54 10.34 0.87
C LEU A 97 -0.46 10.42 2.41
N PHE A 98 0.45 11.24 2.95
CA PHE A 98 0.64 11.35 4.39
C PHE A 98 -0.58 11.94 5.09
N ASP A 99 -1.28 12.89 4.49
CA ASP A 99 -2.54 13.42 5.02
C ASP A 99 -3.57 12.29 5.19
N LEU A 100 -3.69 11.40 4.20
CA LEU A 100 -4.65 10.29 4.30
C LEU A 100 -4.21 9.24 5.34
N VAL A 101 -2.93 8.84 5.33
CA VAL A 101 -2.38 7.85 6.27
C VAL A 101 -2.52 8.31 7.72
N ASN A 102 -2.15 9.56 8.01
CA ASN A 102 -2.18 10.12 9.37
C ASN A 102 -3.62 10.25 9.91
N ASN A 103 -4.61 10.39 9.03
CA ASN A 103 -6.02 10.45 9.43
C ASN A 103 -6.65 9.07 9.70
N ASP A 104 -6.08 7.98 9.19
CA ASP A 104 -6.65 6.64 9.35
C ASP A 104 -6.16 5.93 10.63
N GLY A 105 -4.85 5.98 10.90
CA GLY A 105 -4.26 5.44 12.13
C GLY A 105 -4.33 3.91 12.30
N SER A 106 -4.81 3.14 11.32
CA SER A 106 -4.88 1.67 11.43
C SER A 106 -3.53 0.97 11.22
N TYR A 107 -2.52 1.70 10.74
CA TYR A 107 -1.16 1.24 10.50
C TYR A 107 -0.14 2.39 10.52
N PHE A 108 1.16 2.04 10.52
CA PHE A 108 2.26 2.98 10.34
C PHE A 108 2.63 3.04 8.86
N GLY A 109 2.54 4.22 8.22
CA GLY A 109 2.86 4.38 6.81
C GLY A 109 4.23 5.04 6.58
N LEU A 110 4.96 4.51 5.60
CA LEU A 110 6.21 5.05 5.06
C LEU A 110 6.06 5.31 3.56
N ALA A 111 6.80 6.29 3.06
CA ALA A 111 6.92 6.56 1.63
C ALA A 111 8.29 6.11 1.10
N ASN A 112 8.30 5.50 -0.08
CA ASN A 112 9.51 5.13 -0.80
C ASN A 112 9.43 5.68 -2.23
N GLY A 113 10.07 6.82 -2.47
CA GLY A 113 10.13 7.47 -3.78
C GLY A 113 11.19 6.88 -4.69
N ARG A 114 10.95 5.68 -5.21
CA ARG A 114 11.86 4.98 -6.14
C ARG A 114 11.06 4.21 -7.18
N SER A 115 11.56 4.14 -8.41
CA SER A 115 10.97 3.25 -9.41
C SER A 115 11.06 1.80 -8.97
N PHE A 116 9.93 1.09 -8.97
CA PHE A 116 9.87 -0.35 -8.68
C PHE A 116 10.47 -1.24 -9.76
N TYR A 117 10.97 -0.67 -10.86
CA TYR A 117 11.83 -1.40 -11.81
C TYR A 117 13.25 -1.61 -11.26
N GLU A 118 13.58 -1.00 -10.12
CA GLU A 118 14.81 -1.21 -9.37
C GLU A 118 14.54 -1.81 -7.98
N GLN A 119 15.60 -2.22 -7.26
CA GLN A 119 15.46 -2.67 -5.88
C GLN A 119 15.02 -1.53 -4.96
N CYS A 120 13.77 -1.55 -4.53
CA CYS A 120 13.20 -0.54 -3.63
C CYS A 120 13.50 -0.79 -2.16
N LEU A 121 13.73 -2.04 -1.75
CA LEU A 121 13.85 -2.44 -0.35
C LEU A 121 14.98 -3.46 -0.15
N PRO A 122 15.58 -3.55 1.06
CA PRO A 122 16.54 -4.61 1.38
C PRO A 122 15.96 -6.01 1.12
N SER A 123 16.83 -6.95 0.76
CA SER A 123 16.40 -8.33 0.57
C SER A 123 15.81 -8.91 1.86
N ASN A 124 14.73 -9.70 1.73
CA ASN A 124 14.04 -10.37 2.85
C ASN A 124 13.45 -9.42 3.90
N SER A 125 13.09 -8.18 3.54
CA SER A 125 12.47 -7.23 4.47
C SER A 125 10.94 -7.22 4.45
N LEU A 126 10.30 -7.86 3.45
CA LEU A 126 8.85 -7.81 3.26
C LEU A 126 8.17 -9.06 3.82
N SER A 127 7.00 -8.84 4.44
CA SER A 127 6.04 -9.88 4.78
C SER A 127 5.06 -10.11 3.63
N ILE A 128 4.62 -9.03 2.98
CA ILE A 128 3.65 -9.01 1.87
C ILE A 128 4.08 -7.98 0.83
#